data_AF-D9WY72-F1
#
_entry.id   AF-D9WY72-F1
#
_cell.length_a   1.000
_cell.length_b   1.000
_cell.length_c   1.000
_cell.angle_alpha   90.00
_cell.angle_beta   90.00
_cell.angle_gamma   90.00
#
_symmetry.space_group_name_H-M   'P 1'
#
loop_
_entity.id
_entity.type
_entity.pdbx_description
1 polymer ?
#
loop_
_entity_poly.entity_id
_entity_poly.type
_entity_poly.pdbx_seq_one_letter_code
_entity_poly.pdbx_strand_id
1 'polypeptide(L)'
;MPRWLPRAMVLALTLVAVFQLGSWAFHQLTGLLINILIAFFLALAIEPAVSWMASRGVRRGLATFVVFIGVIIVAAGFVTLLGSILADQIIKMIEGFPAYLDSVIHWINTHFNTDLKRVDIQEGLLRSDWLRNYVQNSATGVLDVSAQVIGGLFQLLTIALFSFYFAADGPRLRRAICSVLPPARQAEVLRAWEIAVNKTGGYIYSRGLMALISGVAHFVLLQALDVPYAPVLAVWVGLVSQFIPTIGTYLAGALPMLIAFTVDPWYALWVLMFVVVYQQFENYVLQPKLTSRTVDIHPAVSFGSVIAGTALLGAVGALIAIPAVATLQAFLGAYVKRYDVTDDPRVHGHRRRGEGPGPITRARQLWARRPGAEKPGPGGGEPGQDSS
;
A
#
# COMPACT_ATOMS: atom_id res chain seq x y z
N MET A 1 40.86 53.57 4.95
CA MET A 1 40.08 52.31 5.05
C MET A 1 40.73 51.39 6.08
N PRO A 2 39.96 50.79 7.00
CA PRO A 2 40.51 49.86 7.97
C PRO A 2 41.10 48.62 7.28
N ARG A 3 42.30 48.19 7.70
CA ARG A 3 43.04 47.05 7.10
C ARG A 3 42.36 45.68 7.27
N TRP A 4 41.40 45.56 8.19
CA TRP A 4 40.62 44.33 8.41
C TRP A 4 39.45 44.18 7.42
N LEU A 5 38.99 45.28 6.82
CA LEU A 5 37.82 45.31 5.94
C LEU A 5 38.00 44.50 4.65
N PRO A 6 39.13 44.57 3.91
CA PRO A 6 39.32 43.73 2.72
C PRO A 6 39.42 42.23 3.07
N ARG A 7 40.03 41.87 4.22
CA ARG A 7 40.11 40.47 4.65
C ARG A 7 38.74 39.92 5.05
N ALA A 8 37.95 40.72 5.77
CA ALA A 8 36.58 40.37 6.13
C ALA A 8 35.68 40.24 4.89
N MET A 9 35.83 41.14 3.90
CA MET A 9 35.08 41.06 2.63
C MET A 9 35.44 39.81 1.82
N VAL A 10 36.73 39.45 1.73
CA VAL A 10 37.15 38.22 1.05
C VAL A 10 36.60 36.99 1.77
N LEU A 11 36.67 36.92 3.09
CA LEU A 11 36.08 35.83 3.88
C LEU A 11 34.56 35.73 3.72
N ALA A 12 33.86 36.86 3.73
CA ALA A 12 32.41 36.87 3.52
C ALA A 12 32.04 36.41 2.11
N LEU A 13 32.75 36.89 1.08
CA LEU A 13 32.52 36.49 -0.31
C LEU A 13 32.85 35.02 -0.57
N THR A 14 33.93 34.49 0.02
CA THR A 14 34.25 33.06 -0.11
C THR A 14 33.21 32.20 0.59
N LEU A 15 32.73 32.60 1.76
CA LEU A 15 31.70 31.85 2.50
C LEU A 15 30.36 31.86 1.74
N VAL A 16 29.98 32.99 1.13
CA VAL A 16 28.81 33.09 0.24
C VAL A 16 29.00 32.25 -1.02
N ALA A 17 30.19 32.27 -1.64
CA ALA A 17 30.49 31.47 -2.83
C ALA A 17 30.44 29.97 -2.53
N VAL A 18 31.00 29.52 -1.40
CA VAL A 18 30.92 28.12 -0.94
C VAL A 18 29.47 27.73 -0.64
N PHE A 19 28.70 28.62 -0.01
CA PHE A 19 27.27 28.37 0.24
C PHE A 19 26.46 28.26 -1.05
N GLN A 20 26.69 29.15 -2.02
CA GLN A 20 26.04 29.11 -3.34
C GLN A 20 26.44 27.87 -4.13
N LEU A 21 27.72 27.50 -4.17
CA LEU A 21 28.20 26.27 -4.80
C LEU A 21 27.62 25.03 -4.13
N GLY A 22 27.57 25.01 -2.80
CA GLY A 22 26.96 23.93 -2.03
C GLY A 22 25.46 23.79 -2.30
N SER A 23 24.74 24.91 -2.34
CA SER A 23 23.30 24.96 -2.66
C SER A 23 23.02 24.50 -4.09
N TRP A 24 23.80 24.99 -5.06
CA TRP A 24 23.71 24.57 -6.46
C TRP A 24 23.98 23.07 -6.62
N ALA A 25 25.05 22.56 -6.02
CA ALA A 25 25.37 21.14 -6.04
C ALA A 25 24.28 20.31 -5.37
N PHE A 26 23.74 20.76 -4.23
CA PHE A 26 22.65 20.09 -3.53
C PHE A 26 21.38 20.01 -4.39
N HIS A 27 20.99 21.11 -5.05
CA HIS A 27 19.85 21.13 -5.98
C HIS A 27 20.07 20.18 -7.16
N GLN A 28 21.27 20.17 -7.75
CA GLN A 28 21.58 19.27 -8.87
C GLN A 28 21.58 17.80 -8.46
N LEU A 29 22.01 17.51 -7.22
CA LEU A 29 22.05 16.16 -6.67
C LEU A 29 20.71 15.70 -6.07
N THR A 30 19.76 16.60 -5.84
CA THR A 30 18.47 16.27 -5.20
C THR A 30 17.74 15.17 -5.98
N GLY A 31 17.72 15.23 -7.31
CA GLY A 31 17.11 14.19 -8.15
C GLY A 31 17.80 12.82 -8.00
N LEU A 32 19.14 12.81 -7.93
CA LEU A 32 19.91 11.59 -7.71
C LEU A 32 19.70 11.03 -6.29
N LEU A 33 19.66 11.88 -5.27
CA LEU A 33 19.38 11.49 -3.88
C LEU A 33 17.98 10.88 -3.76
N ILE A 34 16.99 11.45 -4.44
CA ILE A 34 15.64 10.90 -4.54
C ILE A 34 15.65 9.52 -5.19
N ASN A 35 16.34 9.34 -6.32
CA ASN A 35 16.44 8.05 -6.99
C ASN A 35 17.14 7.00 -6.11
N ILE A 36 18.19 7.39 -5.39
CA ILE A 36 18.88 6.54 -4.42
C ILE A 36 17.95 6.17 -3.27
N LEU A 37 17.13 7.11 -2.76
CA LEU A 37 16.16 6.85 -1.71
C LEU A 37 15.11 5.84 -2.16
N ILE A 38 14.56 6.02 -3.37
CA ILE A 38 13.64 5.07 -4.00
C ILE A 38 14.29 3.69 -4.11
N ALA A 39 15.51 3.64 -4.65
CA ALA A 39 16.27 2.40 -4.83
C ALA A 39 16.54 1.68 -3.51
N PHE A 40 16.81 2.43 -2.43
CA PHE A 40 17.00 1.92 -1.08
C PHE A 40 15.73 1.25 -0.56
N PHE A 41 14.58 1.90 -0.69
CA PHE A 41 13.30 1.31 -0.28
C PHE A 41 12.89 0.11 -1.14
N LEU A 42 13.17 0.15 -2.45
CA LEU A 42 12.97 -1.00 -3.32
C LEU A 42 13.89 -2.17 -2.94
N ALA A 43 15.12 -1.89 -2.49
CA ALA A 43 16.02 -2.90 -1.98
C ALA A 43 15.48 -3.51 -0.68
N LEU A 44 15.00 -2.69 0.25
CA LEU A 44 14.34 -3.16 1.49
C LEU A 44 13.08 -4.00 1.19
N ALA A 45 12.36 -3.67 0.13
CA ALA A 45 11.18 -4.42 -0.31
C ALA A 45 11.51 -5.83 -0.79
N ILE A 46 12.62 -5.98 -1.50
CA ILE A 46 13.07 -7.22 -2.11
C ILE A 46 13.92 -8.06 -1.13
N GLU A 47 14.52 -7.43 -0.12
CA GLU A 47 15.38 -8.06 0.90
C GLU A 47 14.79 -9.32 1.57
N PRO A 48 13.50 -9.41 1.95
CA PRO A 48 12.95 -10.62 2.54
C PRO A 48 12.98 -11.83 1.59
N ALA A 49 12.68 -11.60 0.30
CA ALA A 49 12.74 -12.64 -0.71
C ALA A 49 14.19 -13.06 -1.01
N VAL A 50 15.11 -12.10 -1.06
CA VAL A 50 16.55 -12.35 -1.26
C VAL A 50 17.14 -13.10 -0.06
N SER A 51 16.84 -12.68 1.15
CA SER A 51 17.32 -13.31 2.38
C SER A 51 16.76 -14.72 2.55
N TRP A 52 15.50 -14.96 2.21
CA TRP A 52 14.91 -16.30 2.16
C TRP A 52 15.65 -17.20 1.18
N MET A 53 15.95 -16.73 -0.03
CA MET A 53 16.68 -17.51 -1.03
C MET A 53 18.14 -17.74 -0.63
N ALA A 54 18.78 -16.73 -0.02
CA ALA A 54 20.14 -16.84 0.52
C ALA A 54 20.21 -17.83 1.70
N SER A 55 19.19 -17.88 2.55
CA SER A 55 19.10 -18.85 3.65
C SER A 55 19.00 -20.29 3.17
N ARG A 56 18.55 -20.51 1.92
CA ARG A 56 18.51 -21.82 1.24
C ARG A 56 19.82 -22.17 0.50
N GLY A 57 20.88 -21.39 0.70
CA GLY A 57 22.22 -21.67 0.16
C GLY A 57 22.56 -20.98 -1.16
N VAL A 58 21.69 -20.15 -1.72
CA VAL A 58 21.97 -19.38 -2.95
C VAL A 58 22.92 -18.22 -2.64
N ARG A 59 23.94 -18.00 -3.49
CA ARG A 59 24.82 -16.82 -3.35
C ARG A 59 23.98 -15.54 -3.43
N ARG A 60 24.19 -14.62 -2.48
CA ARG A 60 23.36 -13.43 -2.32
C ARG A 60 23.19 -12.61 -3.60
N GLY A 61 24.25 -12.43 -4.39
CA GLY A 61 24.17 -11.74 -5.68
C GLY A 61 23.25 -12.43 -6.70
N LEU A 62 23.26 -13.77 -6.76
CA LEU A 62 22.34 -14.54 -7.61
C LEU A 62 20.91 -14.47 -7.08
N ALA A 63 20.73 -14.55 -5.76
CA ALA A 63 19.41 -14.39 -5.14
C ALA A 63 18.80 -13.02 -5.47
N THR A 64 19.56 -11.94 -5.34
CA THR A 64 19.13 -10.61 -5.75
C THR A 64 18.79 -10.57 -7.23
N PHE A 65 19.64 -11.12 -8.10
CA PHE A 65 19.39 -11.12 -9.55
C PHE A 65 18.08 -11.83 -9.91
N VAL A 66 17.85 -13.03 -9.38
CA VAL A 66 16.64 -13.82 -9.66
C VAL A 66 15.39 -13.09 -9.19
N VAL A 67 15.38 -12.55 -7.96
CA VAL A 67 14.20 -11.83 -7.46
C VAL A 67 13.97 -10.56 -8.26
N PHE A 68 15.03 -9.82 -8.58
CA PHE A 68 14.93 -8.56 -9.32
C PHE A 68 14.39 -8.77 -10.75
N ILE A 69 14.92 -9.77 -11.46
CA ILE A 69 14.41 -10.18 -12.77
C ILE A 69 12.96 -10.68 -12.66
N GLY A 70 12.63 -11.46 -11.64
CA GLY A 70 11.25 -11.90 -11.39
C GLY A 70 10.29 -10.72 -11.24
N VAL A 71 10.64 -9.71 -10.44
CA VAL A 71 9.85 -8.49 -10.28
C VAL A 71 9.71 -7.73 -11.59
N ILE A 72 10.79 -7.57 -12.37
CA ILE A 72 10.74 -6.91 -13.68
C ILE A 72 9.82 -7.67 -14.65
N ILE A 73 9.93 -8.99 -14.74
CA ILE A 73 9.10 -9.80 -15.64
C ILE A 73 7.63 -9.68 -15.26
N VAL A 74 7.31 -9.78 -13.96
CA VAL A 74 5.93 -9.65 -13.48
C VAL A 74 5.39 -8.25 -13.75
N ALA A 75 6.18 -7.20 -13.48
CA ALA A 75 5.77 -5.81 -13.73
C ALA A 75 5.62 -5.51 -15.22
N ALA A 76 6.58 -5.91 -16.06
CA ALA A 76 6.52 -5.73 -17.50
C ALA A 76 5.34 -6.50 -18.10
N GLY A 77 5.17 -7.78 -17.74
CA GLY A 77 4.05 -8.59 -18.19
C GLY A 77 2.70 -8.02 -17.76
N PHE A 78 2.60 -7.50 -16.54
CA PHE A 78 1.39 -6.82 -16.08
C PHE A 78 1.10 -5.56 -16.90
N VAL A 79 2.09 -4.69 -17.11
CA VAL A 79 1.91 -3.43 -17.87
C VAL A 79 1.58 -3.70 -19.32
N THR A 80 2.23 -4.68 -19.98
CA THR A 80 1.95 -4.99 -21.39
C THR A 80 0.58 -5.61 -21.57
N LEU A 81 0.20 -6.60 -20.76
CA LEU A 81 -1.11 -7.26 -20.84
C LEU A 81 -2.24 -6.29 -20.53
N LEU A 82 -2.10 -5.51 -19.46
CA LEU A 82 -3.11 -4.54 -19.08
C LEU A 82 -3.19 -3.40 -20.09
N GLY A 83 -2.04 -2.90 -20.55
CA GLY A 83 -1.97 -1.81 -21.51
C GLY A 83 -2.65 -2.16 -22.84
N SER A 84 -2.43 -3.37 -23.36
CA SER A 84 -3.11 -3.82 -24.57
C SER A 84 -4.61 -4.00 -24.36
N ILE A 85 -5.03 -4.61 -23.25
CA ILE A 85 -6.45 -4.80 -22.94
C ILE A 85 -7.18 -3.47 -22.76
N LEU A 86 -6.58 -2.52 -22.04
CA LEU A 86 -7.15 -1.20 -21.86
C LEU A 86 -7.27 -0.46 -23.20
N ALA A 87 -6.23 -0.50 -24.04
CA ALA A 87 -6.26 0.12 -25.36
C ALA A 87 -7.37 -0.49 -26.22
N ASP A 88 -7.45 -1.82 -26.33
CA ASP A 88 -8.47 -2.53 -27.10
C ASP A 88 -9.89 -2.22 -26.58
N GLN A 89 -10.07 -2.19 -25.26
CA GLN A 89 -11.37 -1.90 -24.66
C GLN A 89 -11.79 -0.45 -24.86
N ILE A 90 -10.88 0.51 -24.74
CA ILE A 90 -11.15 1.92 -25.01
C ILE A 90 -11.57 2.10 -26.48
N ILE A 91 -10.85 1.48 -27.42
CA ILE A 91 -11.20 1.53 -28.85
C ILE A 91 -12.59 0.94 -29.09
N LYS A 92 -12.87 -0.27 -28.58
CA LYS A 92 -14.20 -0.90 -28.69
C LYS A 92 -15.31 -0.09 -28.03
N MET A 93 -15.02 0.60 -26.93
CA MET A 93 -16.01 1.44 -26.25
C MET A 93 -16.30 2.70 -27.05
N ILE A 94 -15.30 3.31 -27.68
CA ILE A 94 -15.46 4.48 -28.56
C ILE A 94 -16.22 4.10 -29.84
N GLU A 95 -15.82 3.01 -30.49
CA GLU A 95 -16.45 2.53 -31.73
C GLU A 95 -17.87 1.99 -31.49
N GLY A 96 -18.07 1.27 -30.38
CA GLY A 96 -19.35 0.68 -29.98
C GLY A 96 -20.27 1.63 -29.21
N PHE A 97 -19.82 2.85 -28.89
CA PHE A 97 -20.56 3.81 -28.08
C PHE A 97 -22.03 4.00 -28.52
N PRO A 98 -22.34 4.14 -29.83
CA PRO A 98 -23.72 4.28 -30.28
C PRO A 98 -24.58 3.06 -29.95
N ALA A 99 -24.05 1.85 -30.12
CA ALA A 99 -24.75 0.60 -29.86
C ALA A 99 -24.93 0.31 -28.36
N TYR A 100 -23.96 0.71 -27.53
CA TYR A 100 -24.10 0.64 -26.08
C TYR A 100 -25.19 1.58 -25.57
N LEU A 101 -25.24 2.82 -26.09
CA LEU A 101 -26.32 3.75 -25.77
C LEU A 101 -27.69 3.18 -26.14
N ASP A 102 -27.81 2.51 -27.30
CA ASP A 102 -29.07 1.86 -27.68
C ASP A 102 -29.45 0.72 -26.73
N SER A 103 -28.48 -0.10 -26.34
CA SER A 103 -28.71 -1.23 -25.43
C SER A 103 -29.13 -0.75 -24.05
N VAL A 104 -28.52 0.33 -23.53
CA VAL A 104 -28.89 0.94 -22.25
C VAL A 104 -30.26 1.62 -22.33
N ILE A 105 -30.53 2.40 -23.38
CA ILE A 105 -31.84 3.03 -23.59
C ILE A 105 -32.93 1.96 -23.70
N HIS A 106 -32.69 0.89 -24.46
CA HIS A 106 -33.61 -0.22 -24.60
C HIS A 106 -33.84 -0.94 -23.27
N TRP A 107 -32.79 -1.21 -22.49
CA TRP A 107 -32.91 -1.81 -21.17
C TRP A 107 -33.71 -0.94 -20.19
N ILE A 108 -33.42 0.38 -20.14
CA ILE A 108 -34.16 1.32 -19.28
C ILE A 108 -35.62 1.40 -19.70
N ASN A 109 -35.89 1.55 -21.00
CA ASN A 109 -37.26 1.66 -21.52
C ASN A 109 -38.05 0.38 -21.26
N THR A 110 -37.43 -0.80 -21.37
CA THR A 110 -38.08 -2.09 -21.14
C THR A 110 -38.29 -2.38 -19.65
N HIS A 111 -37.37 -1.97 -18.77
CA HIS A 111 -37.41 -2.31 -17.34
C HIS A 111 -38.12 -1.26 -16.48
N PHE A 112 -38.03 0.02 -16.84
CA PHE A 112 -38.66 1.14 -16.12
C PHE A 112 -39.86 1.72 -16.85
N ASN A 113 -40.26 1.15 -18.00
CA ASN A 113 -41.41 1.57 -18.81
C ASN A 113 -41.36 3.07 -19.20
N THR A 114 -40.15 3.53 -19.54
CA THR A 114 -39.85 4.92 -19.95
C THR A 114 -39.68 4.98 -21.47
N ASP A 115 -39.75 6.19 -22.05
CA ASP A 115 -39.59 6.44 -23.49
C ASP A 115 -38.40 7.39 -23.75
N LEU A 116 -37.19 6.97 -23.37
CA LEU A 116 -35.96 7.73 -23.63
C LEU A 116 -35.59 7.63 -25.12
N LYS A 117 -35.32 8.76 -25.78
CA LYS A 117 -34.89 8.83 -27.19
C LYS A 117 -33.43 9.26 -27.32
N ARG A 118 -32.75 8.70 -28.32
CA ARG A 118 -31.32 8.88 -28.64
C ARG A 118 -30.89 10.34 -28.90
N VAL A 119 -31.83 11.18 -29.36
CA VAL A 119 -31.57 12.56 -29.82
C VAL A 119 -31.18 13.51 -28.68
N ASP A 120 -31.65 13.29 -27.45
CA ASP A 120 -31.34 14.19 -26.31
C ASP A 120 -29.93 13.98 -25.70
N ILE A 121 -29.26 12.86 -26.02
CA ILE A 121 -27.95 12.48 -25.41
C ILE A 121 -26.79 12.69 -26.39
N GLN A 122 -27.02 12.55 -27.70
CA GLN A 122 -25.98 12.68 -28.73
C GLN A 122 -25.47 14.12 -28.93
N GLU A 123 -26.30 15.14 -28.74
CA GLU A 123 -25.90 16.54 -28.96
C GLU A 123 -24.95 17.08 -27.87
N GLY A 124 -24.97 16.52 -26.66
CA GLY A 124 -24.13 16.95 -25.53
C GLY A 124 -22.75 16.29 -25.42
N LEU A 125 -22.60 15.04 -25.88
CA LEU A 125 -21.37 14.24 -25.67
C LEU A 125 -20.45 14.18 -26.89
N LEU A 126 -20.98 14.18 -28.12
CA LEU A 126 -20.17 14.04 -29.35
C LEU A 126 -19.47 15.34 -29.80
N ARG A 127 -19.83 16.48 -29.20
CA ARG A 127 -19.18 17.78 -29.41
C ARG A 127 -18.09 18.12 -28.38
N SER A 128 -17.79 17.23 -27.42
CA SER A 128 -16.79 17.55 -26.39
C SER A 128 -15.38 17.59 -26.99
N ASP A 129 -14.80 18.79 -27.07
CA ASP A 129 -13.43 19.04 -27.55
C ASP A 129 -12.37 18.21 -26.82
N TRP A 130 -12.65 17.80 -25.57
CA TRP A 130 -11.77 16.94 -24.76
C TRP A 130 -11.41 15.61 -25.44
N LEU A 131 -12.38 14.90 -26.03
CA LEU A 131 -12.13 13.59 -26.61
C LEU A 131 -11.30 13.69 -27.91
N ARG A 132 -11.60 14.69 -28.75
CA ARG A 132 -10.79 14.99 -29.95
C ARG A 132 -9.37 15.45 -29.59
N ASN A 133 -9.22 16.32 -28.59
CA ASN A 133 -7.93 16.78 -28.12
C ASN A 133 -7.11 15.64 -27.47
N TYR A 134 -7.73 14.71 -26.75
CA TYR A 134 -7.03 13.57 -26.15
C TYR A 134 -6.53 12.58 -27.21
N VAL A 135 -7.34 12.29 -28.24
CA VAL A 135 -6.96 11.43 -29.37
C VAL A 135 -5.89 12.10 -30.26
N GLN A 136 -6.01 13.41 -30.53
CA GLN A 136 -5.04 14.16 -31.33
C GLN A 136 -3.71 14.40 -30.59
N ASN A 137 -3.73 14.63 -29.28
CA ASN A 137 -2.52 14.77 -28.46
C ASN A 137 -1.80 13.43 -28.24
N SER A 138 -2.52 12.30 -28.30
CA SER A 138 -1.92 10.96 -28.24
C SER A 138 -1.19 10.57 -29.53
N ALA A 139 -1.57 11.17 -30.67
CA ALA A 139 -1.01 10.83 -31.99
C ALA A 139 0.19 11.70 -32.41
N THR A 140 0.41 12.87 -31.80
CA THR A 140 1.35 13.89 -32.29
C THR A 140 2.69 13.97 -31.54
N GLY A 141 2.90 13.15 -30.50
CA GLY A 141 4.09 13.21 -29.64
C GLY A 141 5.30 12.38 -30.07
N VAL A 142 5.43 11.92 -31.32
CA VAL A 142 6.42 10.86 -31.67
C VAL A 142 7.89 11.29 -31.52
N LEU A 143 8.20 12.60 -31.58
CA LEU A 143 9.59 13.08 -31.49
C LEU A 143 10.02 13.50 -30.07
N ASP A 144 9.14 14.12 -29.26
CA ASP A 144 9.41 14.47 -27.85
C ASP A 144 9.35 13.27 -26.89
N VAL A 145 8.62 12.20 -27.27
CA VAL A 145 8.58 10.94 -26.52
C VAL A 145 9.95 10.27 -26.49
N SER A 146 10.80 10.44 -27.51
CA SER A 146 12.09 9.76 -27.58
C SER A 146 13.06 10.18 -26.47
N ALA A 147 13.21 11.49 -26.22
CA ALA A 147 14.08 12.01 -25.17
C ALA A 147 13.55 11.68 -23.77
N GLN A 148 12.23 11.74 -23.56
CA GLN A 148 11.60 11.38 -22.28
C GLN A 148 11.70 9.87 -22.01
N VAL A 149 11.52 9.03 -23.02
CA VAL A 149 11.67 7.57 -22.89
C VAL A 149 13.11 7.21 -22.58
N ILE A 150 14.09 7.81 -23.26
CA ILE A 150 15.51 7.59 -22.96
C ILE A 150 15.83 8.06 -21.53
N GLY A 151 15.40 9.26 -21.14
CA GLY A 151 15.60 9.79 -19.79
C GLY A 151 14.95 8.91 -18.71
N GLY A 152 13.71 8.46 -18.94
CA GLY A 152 12.99 7.54 -18.06
C GLY A 152 13.67 6.18 -17.97
N LEU A 153 14.20 5.64 -19.07
CA LEU A 153 14.96 4.40 -19.08
C LEU A 153 16.25 4.53 -18.26
N PHE A 154 16.99 5.62 -18.42
CA PHE A 154 18.18 5.89 -17.60
C PHE A 154 17.83 6.04 -16.12
N GLN A 155 16.72 6.71 -15.79
CA GLN A 155 16.24 6.83 -14.42
C GLN A 155 15.88 5.45 -13.83
N LEU A 156 15.11 4.64 -14.56
CA LEU A 156 14.74 3.29 -14.15
C LEU A 156 15.97 2.40 -13.98
N LEU A 157 16.92 2.46 -14.92
CA LEU A 157 18.18 1.71 -14.86
C LEU A 157 18.99 2.14 -13.63
N THR A 158 19.05 3.43 -13.35
CA THR A 158 19.75 3.97 -12.17
C THR A 158 19.12 3.43 -10.89
N ILE A 159 17.80 3.56 -10.73
CA ILE A 159 17.07 3.04 -9.57
C ILE A 159 17.29 1.53 -9.43
N ALA A 160 17.21 0.80 -10.55
CA ALA A 160 17.40 -0.64 -10.58
C ALA A 160 18.80 -1.06 -10.16
N LEU A 161 19.83 -0.40 -10.69
CA LEU A 161 21.22 -0.69 -10.39
C LEU A 161 21.53 -0.42 -8.91
N PHE A 162 21.14 0.74 -8.39
CA PHE A 162 21.33 1.06 -6.97
C PHE A 162 20.56 0.11 -6.06
N SER A 163 19.32 -0.26 -6.43
CA SER A 163 18.52 -1.20 -5.65
C SER A 163 19.15 -2.59 -5.63
N PHE A 164 19.65 -3.06 -6.78
CA PHE A 164 20.41 -4.30 -6.89
C PHE A 164 21.65 -4.28 -6.01
N TYR A 165 22.48 -3.23 -6.08
CA TYR A 165 23.67 -3.11 -5.23
C TYR A 165 23.31 -3.09 -3.74
N PHE A 166 22.30 -2.31 -3.34
CA PHE A 166 21.88 -2.25 -1.94
C PHE A 166 21.37 -3.60 -1.41
N ALA A 167 20.62 -4.36 -2.20
CA ALA A 167 20.12 -5.68 -1.81
C ALA A 167 21.25 -6.74 -1.80
N ALA A 168 22.08 -6.77 -2.85
CA ALA A 168 23.20 -7.71 -2.97
C ALA A 168 24.27 -7.48 -1.91
N ASP A 169 24.69 -6.23 -1.69
CA ASP A 169 25.74 -5.84 -0.75
C ASP A 169 25.20 -5.34 0.59
N GLY A 170 23.92 -5.57 0.92
CA GLY A 170 23.29 -5.16 2.19
C GLY A 170 24.15 -5.42 3.44
N PRO A 171 24.80 -6.59 3.61
CA PRO A 171 25.66 -6.87 4.76
C PRO A 171 26.94 -6.03 4.77
N ARG A 172 27.50 -5.69 3.61
CA ARG A 172 28.66 -4.80 3.49
C ARG A 172 28.29 -3.37 3.81
N LEU A 173 27.15 -2.88 3.30
CA LEU A 173 26.63 -1.55 3.63
C LEU A 173 26.40 -1.41 5.15
N ARG A 174 25.77 -2.42 5.77
CA ARG A 174 25.56 -2.48 7.21
C ARG A 174 26.88 -2.42 7.99
N ARG A 175 27.90 -3.17 7.58
CA ARG A 175 29.23 -3.14 8.20
C ARG A 175 29.92 -1.78 8.03
N ALA A 176 29.83 -1.17 6.85
CA ALA A 176 30.43 0.13 6.57
C ALA A 176 29.81 1.25 7.43
N ILE A 177 28.49 1.23 7.62
CA ILE A 177 27.81 2.17 8.53
C ILE A 177 28.26 1.93 9.97
N CYS A 178 28.34 0.68 10.41
CA CYS A 178 28.76 0.35 11.77
C CYS A 178 30.24 0.68 12.04
N SER A 179 31.12 0.62 11.03
CA SER A 179 32.55 0.90 11.22
C SER A 179 32.89 2.36 11.55
N VAL A 180 31.98 3.29 11.28
CA VAL A 180 32.15 4.72 11.61
C VAL A 180 31.57 5.05 13.00
N LEU A 181 30.86 4.12 13.62
CA LEU A 181 30.15 4.32 14.88
C LEU A 181 30.90 3.71 16.08
N PRO A 182 30.84 4.37 17.27
CA PRO A 182 31.34 3.77 18.51
C PRO A 182 30.62 2.45 18.84
N PRO A 183 31.30 1.46 19.45
CA PRO A 183 30.74 0.12 19.72
C PRO A 183 29.37 0.14 20.44
N ALA A 184 29.18 1.07 21.38
CA ALA A 184 27.92 1.21 22.12
C ALA A 184 26.71 1.53 21.22
N ARG A 185 26.90 2.27 20.12
CA ARG A 185 25.83 2.63 19.17
C ARG A 185 25.63 1.62 18.05
N GLN A 186 26.60 0.74 17.80
CA GLN A 186 26.50 -0.26 16.73
C GLN A 186 25.31 -1.21 16.96
N ALA A 187 25.11 -1.67 18.19
CA ALA A 187 23.99 -2.55 18.54
C ALA A 187 22.63 -1.89 18.29
N GLU A 188 22.48 -0.60 18.63
CA GLU A 188 21.24 0.16 18.40
C GLU A 188 20.92 0.31 16.90
N VAL A 189 21.93 0.65 16.09
CA VAL A 189 21.76 0.79 14.63
C VAL A 189 21.42 -0.54 13.97
N LEU A 190 22.09 -1.63 14.38
CA LEU A 190 21.78 -2.97 13.88
C LEU A 190 20.35 -3.39 14.22
N ARG A 191 19.90 -3.11 15.45
CA ARG A 191 18.52 -3.36 15.87
C ARG A 191 17.52 -2.53 15.08
N ALA A 192 17.80 -1.25 14.87
CA ALA A 192 16.93 -0.37 14.06
C ALA A 192 16.84 -0.85 12.61
N TRP A 193 17.96 -1.30 12.03
CA TRP A 193 18.00 -1.89 10.69
C TRP A 193 17.13 -3.14 10.58
N GLU A 194 17.27 -4.09 11.51
CA GLU A 194 16.45 -5.31 11.52
C GLU A 194 14.96 -5.01 11.69
N ILE A 195 14.61 -4.04 12.54
CA ILE A 195 13.22 -3.58 12.68
C ILE A 195 12.72 -3.00 11.36
N ALA A 196 13.51 -2.16 10.68
CA ALA A 196 13.12 -1.55 9.41
C ALA A 196 12.89 -2.61 8.31
N VAL A 197 13.80 -3.58 8.19
CA VAL A 197 13.68 -4.70 7.23
C VAL A 197 12.45 -5.56 7.56
N ASN A 198 12.27 -5.95 8.82
CA ASN A 198 11.15 -6.81 9.21
C ASN A 198 9.80 -6.12 9.05
N LYS A 199 9.69 -4.83 9.39
CA LYS A 199 8.46 -4.05 9.20
C LYS A 199 8.15 -3.80 7.73
N THR A 200 9.14 -3.37 6.95
CA THR A 200 8.98 -3.10 5.51
C THR A 200 8.66 -4.38 4.75
N GLY A 201 9.44 -5.43 4.99
CA GLY A 201 9.26 -6.74 4.37
C GLY A 201 7.96 -7.40 4.76
N GLY A 202 7.60 -7.35 6.05
CA GLY A 202 6.32 -7.86 6.52
C GLY A 202 5.13 -7.07 5.94
N TYR A 203 5.20 -5.74 5.86
CA TYR A 203 4.16 -4.93 5.22
C TYR A 203 3.95 -5.33 3.75
N ILE A 204 5.04 -5.45 2.99
CA ILE A 204 4.99 -5.80 1.56
C ILE A 204 4.51 -7.24 1.37
N TYR A 205 4.94 -8.17 2.23
CA TYR A 205 4.44 -9.54 2.23
C TYR A 205 2.94 -9.60 2.52
N SER A 206 2.47 -8.91 3.56
CA SER A 206 1.04 -8.85 3.89
C SER A 206 0.23 -8.24 2.76
N ARG A 207 0.72 -7.16 2.12
CA ARG A 207 0.08 -6.56 0.94
C ARG A 207 0.07 -7.47 -0.27
N GLY A 208 1.17 -8.17 -0.55
CA GLY A 208 1.26 -9.15 -1.63
C GLY A 208 0.32 -10.32 -1.43
N LEU A 209 0.22 -10.83 -0.20
CA LEU A 209 -0.72 -11.91 0.14
C LEU A 209 -2.18 -11.44 0.04
N MET A 210 -2.50 -10.24 0.51
CA MET A 210 -3.83 -9.65 0.30
C MET A 210 -4.13 -9.45 -1.19
N ALA A 211 -3.14 -9.03 -1.98
CA ALA A 211 -3.31 -8.82 -3.42
C ALA A 211 -3.62 -10.14 -4.12
N LEU A 212 -2.96 -11.23 -3.70
CA LEU A 212 -3.24 -12.58 -4.19
C LEU A 212 -4.65 -13.03 -3.79
N ILE A 213 -5.05 -12.89 -2.53
CA ILE A 213 -6.39 -13.28 -2.06
C ILE A 213 -7.48 -12.48 -2.79
N SER A 214 -7.30 -11.16 -2.89
CA SER A 214 -8.20 -10.26 -3.61
C SER A 214 -8.27 -10.63 -5.09
N GLY A 215 -7.12 -10.85 -5.74
CA GLY A 215 -7.07 -11.26 -7.13
C GLY A 215 -7.81 -12.58 -7.37
N VAL A 216 -7.55 -13.61 -6.57
CA VAL A 216 -8.25 -14.90 -6.69
C VAL A 216 -9.75 -14.76 -6.46
N ALA A 217 -10.17 -14.00 -5.45
CA ALA A 217 -11.58 -13.78 -5.15
C ALA A 217 -12.30 -13.08 -6.32
N HIS A 218 -11.69 -12.03 -6.89
CA HIS A 218 -12.25 -11.32 -8.05
C HIS A 218 -12.16 -12.16 -9.33
N PHE A 219 -11.13 -13.00 -9.50
CA PHE A 219 -11.03 -13.93 -10.61
C PHE A 219 -12.22 -14.90 -10.63
N VAL A 220 -12.52 -15.52 -9.49
CA VAL A 220 -13.65 -16.45 -9.37
C VAL A 220 -14.98 -15.77 -9.73
N LEU A 221 -15.21 -14.54 -9.25
CA LEU A 221 -16.39 -13.78 -9.61
C LEU A 221 -16.46 -13.46 -11.10
N LEU A 222 -15.40 -12.86 -11.64
CA LEU A 222 -15.37 -12.40 -13.03
C LEU A 222 -15.49 -13.58 -14.00
N GLN A 223 -14.88 -14.72 -13.66
CA GLN A 223 -15.02 -15.96 -14.42
C GLN A 223 -16.43 -16.53 -14.31
N ALA A 224 -17.08 -16.48 -13.14
CA ALA A 224 -18.45 -16.95 -12.97
C ALA A 224 -19.48 -16.09 -13.72
N LEU A 225 -19.16 -14.82 -13.96
CA LEU A 225 -19.95 -13.89 -14.77
C LEU A 225 -19.52 -13.87 -16.25
N ASP A 226 -18.62 -14.76 -16.68
CA ASP A 226 -18.07 -14.81 -18.05
C ASP A 226 -17.56 -13.44 -18.57
N VAL A 227 -16.99 -12.62 -17.68
CA VAL A 227 -16.46 -11.30 -18.04
C VAL A 227 -15.16 -11.47 -18.85
N PRO A 228 -15.03 -10.77 -19.99
CA PRO A 228 -13.81 -10.81 -20.79
C PRO A 228 -12.58 -10.43 -19.97
N TYR A 229 -11.45 -11.10 -20.24
CA TYR A 229 -10.17 -10.80 -19.60
C TYR A 229 -10.15 -10.97 -18.06
N ALA A 230 -11.04 -11.80 -17.50
CA ALA A 230 -11.14 -12.08 -16.07
C ALA A 230 -9.78 -12.28 -15.35
N PRO A 231 -8.81 -13.08 -15.88
CA PRO A 231 -7.51 -13.25 -15.22
C PRO A 231 -6.72 -11.94 -15.08
N VAL A 232 -6.69 -11.10 -16.12
CA VAL A 232 -5.92 -9.85 -16.10
C VAL A 232 -6.59 -8.82 -15.21
N LEU A 233 -7.92 -8.72 -15.28
CA LEU A 233 -8.71 -7.84 -14.42
C LEU A 233 -8.61 -8.23 -12.95
N ALA A 234 -8.56 -9.52 -12.65
CA ALA A 234 -8.33 -10.00 -11.30
C ALA A 234 -6.96 -9.59 -10.75
N VAL A 235 -5.88 -9.74 -11.55
CA VAL A 235 -4.55 -9.28 -11.14
C VAL A 235 -4.53 -7.75 -10.97
N TRP A 236 -5.19 -7.01 -11.87
CA TRP A 236 -5.36 -5.56 -11.72
C TRP A 236 -6.03 -5.21 -10.40
N VAL A 237 -7.18 -5.83 -10.09
CA VAL A 237 -7.91 -5.53 -8.87
C VAL A 237 -7.09 -5.87 -7.64
N GLY A 238 -6.46 -7.05 -7.63
CA GLY A 238 -5.60 -7.49 -6.54
C GLY A 238 -4.44 -6.53 -6.28
N LEU A 239 -3.73 -6.09 -7.32
CA LEU A 239 -2.58 -5.20 -7.16
C LEU A 239 -3.00 -3.78 -6.77
N VAL A 240 -3.96 -3.20 -7.50
CA VAL A 240 -4.35 -1.79 -7.33
C VAL A 240 -5.07 -1.58 -5.99
N SER A 241 -5.92 -2.51 -5.56
CA SER A 241 -6.60 -2.43 -4.26
C SER A 241 -5.61 -2.38 -3.08
N GLN A 242 -4.48 -3.09 -3.20
CA GLN A 242 -3.53 -3.22 -2.10
C GLN A 242 -2.44 -2.17 -2.07
N PHE A 243 -1.97 -1.73 -3.24
CA PHE A 243 -0.86 -0.79 -3.32
C PHE A 243 -1.31 0.68 -3.45
N ILE A 244 -2.60 0.95 -3.68
CA ILE A 244 -3.19 2.31 -3.64
C ILE A 244 -4.06 2.46 -2.38
N PRO A 245 -3.60 3.19 -1.35
CA PRO A 245 -4.35 3.34 -0.09
C PRO A 245 -5.68 4.08 -0.26
N THR A 246 -6.64 3.80 0.62
CA THR A 246 -7.96 4.45 0.80
C THR A 246 -8.96 4.36 -0.35
N ILE A 247 -8.53 4.59 -1.59
CA ILE A 247 -9.38 4.63 -2.78
C ILE A 247 -9.10 3.43 -3.70
N GLY A 248 -7.98 2.72 -3.47
CA GLY A 248 -7.48 1.66 -4.35
C GLY A 248 -8.51 0.63 -4.72
N THR A 249 -9.31 0.12 -3.78
CA THR A 249 -10.30 -0.92 -4.09
C THR A 249 -11.44 -0.41 -4.99
N TYR A 250 -11.88 0.82 -4.79
CA TYR A 250 -12.91 1.42 -5.64
C TYR A 250 -12.37 1.73 -7.04
N LEU A 251 -11.16 2.26 -7.12
CA LEU A 251 -10.48 2.51 -8.39
C LEU A 251 -10.18 1.20 -9.14
N ALA A 252 -9.73 0.19 -8.40
CA ALA A 252 -9.47 -1.15 -8.89
C ALA A 252 -10.74 -1.78 -9.47
N GLY A 253 -11.85 -1.74 -8.72
CA GLY A 253 -13.13 -2.33 -9.10
C GLY A 253 -13.85 -1.58 -10.24
N ALA A 254 -13.52 -0.31 -10.48
CA ALA A 254 -14.14 0.49 -11.54
C ALA A 254 -13.90 -0.11 -12.93
N LEU A 255 -12.68 -0.57 -13.20
CA LEU A 255 -12.33 -1.11 -14.52
C LEU A 255 -13.07 -2.43 -14.85
N PRO A 256 -13.04 -3.47 -14.00
CA PRO A 256 -13.85 -4.68 -14.24
C PRO A 256 -15.34 -4.40 -14.29
N MET A 257 -15.85 -3.45 -13.51
CA MET A 257 -17.25 -3.04 -13.55
C MET A 257 -17.63 -2.43 -14.90
N LEU A 258 -16.78 -1.55 -15.44
CA LEU A 258 -16.98 -0.96 -16.77
C LEU A 258 -16.95 -2.03 -17.87
N ILE A 259 -16.06 -3.01 -17.76
CA ILE A 259 -16.00 -4.11 -18.73
C ILE A 259 -17.22 -5.01 -18.61
N ALA A 260 -17.61 -5.39 -17.39
CA ALA A 260 -18.82 -6.17 -17.14
C ALA A 260 -20.09 -5.48 -17.65
N PHE A 261 -20.17 -4.16 -17.55
CA PHE A 261 -21.28 -3.35 -18.06
C PHE A 261 -21.45 -3.50 -19.58
N THR A 262 -20.36 -3.69 -20.33
CA THR A 262 -20.41 -3.90 -21.78
C THR A 262 -21.01 -5.25 -22.18
N VAL A 263 -21.06 -6.21 -21.25
CA VAL A 263 -21.66 -7.53 -21.47
C VAL A 263 -23.13 -7.52 -21.07
N ASP A 264 -23.41 -7.16 -19.82
CA ASP A 264 -24.76 -7.03 -19.26
C ASP A 264 -24.76 -5.95 -18.16
N PRO A 265 -25.67 -4.97 -18.18
CA PRO A 265 -25.78 -3.96 -17.11
C PRO A 265 -25.90 -4.56 -15.70
N TRP A 266 -26.51 -5.74 -15.57
CA TRP A 266 -26.68 -6.42 -14.30
C TRP A 266 -25.36 -7.01 -13.77
N TYR A 267 -24.43 -7.40 -14.65
CA TYR A 267 -23.12 -7.90 -14.23
C TYR A 267 -22.29 -6.81 -13.57
N ALA A 268 -22.37 -5.57 -14.06
CA ALA A 268 -21.72 -4.43 -13.42
C ALA A 268 -22.22 -4.23 -11.97
N LEU A 269 -23.53 -4.42 -11.74
CA LEU A 269 -24.12 -4.32 -10.41
C LEU A 269 -23.65 -5.45 -9.48
N TRP A 270 -23.55 -6.69 -9.98
CA TRP A 270 -22.97 -7.81 -9.22
C TRP A 270 -21.50 -7.59 -8.88
N VAL A 271 -20.71 -7.08 -9.84
CA VAL A 271 -19.30 -6.73 -9.61
C VAL A 271 -19.18 -5.63 -8.55
N LEU A 272 -19.99 -4.57 -8.64
CA LEU A 272 -20.03 -3.51 -7.63
C LEU A 272 -20.38 -4.06 -6.24
N MET A 273 -21.45 -4.85 -6.15
CA MET A 273 -21.89 -5.46 -4.90
C MET A 273 -20.77 -6.34 -4.30
N PHE A 274 -20.13 -7.16 -5.11
CA PHE A 274 -19.02 -8.00 -4.67
C PHE A 274 -17.83 -7.18 -4.18
N VAL A 275 -17.40 -6.14 -4.93
CA VAL A 275 -16.29 -5.26 -4.52
C VAL A 275 -16.58 -4.62 -3.17
N VAL A 276 -17.81 -4.15 -2.94
CA VAL A 276 -18.22 -3.56 -1.66
C VAL A 276 -18.21 -4.59 -0.53
N VAL A 277 -18.78 -5.78 -0.75
CA VAL A 277 -18.82 -6.86 0.26
C VAL A 277 -17.42 -7.38 0.58
N TYR A 278 -16.61 -7.61 -0.46
CA TYR A 278 -15.22 -8.03 -0.34
C TYR A 278 -14.40 -6.98 0.42
N GLN A 279 -14.61 -5.69 0.17
CA GLN A 279 -13.95 -4.62 0.93
C GLN A 279 -14.27 -4.70 2.43
N GLN A 280 -15.51 -5.01 2.81
CA GLN A 280 -15.86 -5.19 4.22
C GLN A 280 -15.17 -6.43 4.81
N PHE A 281 -15.19 -7.54 4.09
CA PHE A 281 -14.49 -8.77 4.50
C PHE A 281 -13.00 -8.52 4.68
N GLU A 282 -12.37 -7.80 3.76
CA GLU A 282 -10.97 -7.43 3.85
C GLU A 282 -10.70 -6.57 5.08
N ASN A 283 -11.47 -5.51 5.28
CA ASN A 283 -11.30 -4.57 6.40
C ASN A 283 -11.49 -5.25 7.78
N TYR A 284 -12.51 -6.10 7.92
CA TYR A 284 -12.87 -6.69 9.22
C TYR A 284 -12.19 -8.03 9.52
N VAL A 285 -11.80 -8.80 8.49
CA VAL A 285 -11.28 -10.17 8.68
C VAL A 285 -9.83 -10.29 8.25
N LEU A 286 -9.50 -9.93 7.01
CA LEU A 286 -8.16 -10.14 6.46
C LEU A 286 -7.15 -9.15 7.04
N GLN A 287 -7.48 -7.86 7.03
CA GLN A 287 -6.60 -6.79 7.46
C GLN A 287 -6.09 -6.95 8.89
N PRO A 288 -6.94 -7.16 9.92
CA PRO A 288 -6.45 -7.37 11.27
C PRO A 288 -5.65 -8.68 11.43
N LYS A 289 -5.95 -9.73 10.66
CA LYS A 289 -5.22 -11.00 10.75
C LYS A 289 -3.84 -10.95 10.08
N LEU A 290 -3.71 -10.26 8.95
CA LEU A 290 -2.48 -10.23 8.16
C LEU A 290 -1.57 -9.03 8.49
N THR A 291 -2.11 -7.91 8.95
CA THR A 291 -1.33 -6.66 9.14
C THR A 291 -1.01 -6.34 10.60
N SER A 292 -1.70 -6.95 11.58
CA SER A 292 -1.56 -6.63 13.02
C SER A 292 -0.15 -6.78 13.60
N ARG A 293 0.73 -7.57 12.97
CA ARG A 293 2.11 -7.77 13.45
C ARG A 293 3.16 -6.90 12.75
N THR A 294 2.77 -6.15 11.73
CA THR A 294 3.73 -5.57 10.78
C THR A 294 3.88 -4.05 10.88
N VAL A 295 2.79 -3.28 10.99
CA VAL A 295 2.87 -1.82 11.05
C VAL A 295 1.69 -1.26 11.87
N ASP A 296 1.98 -0.82 13.10
CA ASP A 296 1.03 -0.12 13.96
C ASP A 296 1.20 1.39 13.81
N ILE A 297 0.65 1.96 12.72
CA ILE A 297 0.66 3.40 12.43
C ILE A 297 -0.77 3.91 12.48
N HIS A 298 -0.97 5.05 13.14
CA HIS A 298 -2.26 5.71 13.18
C HIS A 298 -2.78 6.01 11.75
N PRO A 299 -4.04 5.70 11.40
CA PRO A 299 -4.56 5.83 10.04
C PRO A 299 -4.33 7.22 9.41
N ALA A 300 -4.49 8.30 10.19
CA ALA A 300 -4.23 9.66 9.72
C ALA A 300 -2.76 9.90 9.32
N VAL A 301 -1.81 9.31 10.05
CA VAL A 301 -0.37 9.41 9.73
C VAL A 301 -0.07 8.61 8.48
N SER A 302 -0.65 7.41 8.35
CA SER A 302 -0.54 6.61 7.12
C SER A 302 -1.08 7.37 5.91
N PHE A 303 -2.29 7.94 6.00
CA PHE A 303 -2.90 8.68 4.91
C PHE A 303 -2.11 9.95 4.54
N GLY A 304 -1.74 10.76 5.54
CA GLY A 304 -0.91 11.94 5.33
C GLY A 304 0.45 11.61 4.71
N SER A 305 1.06 10.49 5.12
CA SER A 305 2.32 10.04 4.54
C SER A 305 2.21 9.71 3.05
N VAL A 306 1.11 9.09 2.63
CA VAL A 306 0.88 8.70 1.24
C VAL A 306 0.65 9.93 0.37
N ILE A 307 -0.10 10.91 0.86
CA ILE A 307 -0.29 12.20 0.17
C ILE A 307 1.07 12.92 0.03
N ALA A 308 1.83 13.02 1.12
CA ALA A 308 3.16 13.65 1.09
C ALA A 308 4.12 12.89 0.15
N GLY A 309 4.14 11.56 0.21
CA GLY A 309 4.94 10.73 -0.68
C GLY A 309 4.55 10.91 -2.15
N THR A 310 3.25 10.98 -2.44
CA THR A 310 2.74 11.22 -3.79
C THR A 310 3.15 12.60 -4.30
N ALA A 311 3.04 13.64 -3.47
CA ALA A 311 3.44 14.99 -3.83
C ALA A 311 4.96 15.13 -4.08
N LEU A 312 5.78 14.38 -3.33
CA LEU A 312 7.24 14.45 -3.43
C LEU A 312 7.80 13.59 -4.58
N LEU A 313 7.32 12.35 -4.71
CA LEU A 313 7.93 11.32 -5.55
C LEU A 313 6.92 10.63 -6.49
N GLY A 314 5.71 11.16 -6.63
CA GLY A 314 4.65 10.57 -7.44
C GLY A 314 4.19 9.19 -6.94
N ALA A 315 3.77 8.33 -7.87
CA ALA A 315 3.25 7.00 -7.55
C ALA A 315 4.23 6.14 -6.72
N VAL A 316 5.54 6.29 -6.97
CA VAL A 316 6.58 5.58 -6.24
C VAL A 316 6.64 6.02 -4.77
N GLY A 317 6.50 7.31 -4.50
CA GLY A 317 6.42 7.83 -3.13
C GLY A 317 5.19 7.38 -2.38
N ALA A 318 4.04 7.25 -3.06
CA ALA A 318 2.82 6.72 -2.46
C ALA A 318 3.01 5.29 -1.93
N LEU A 319 3.67 4.43 -2.70
CA LEU A 319 3.93 3.02 -2.36
C LEU A 319 4.89 2.89 -1.18
N ILE A 320 5.91 3.75 -1.14
CA ILE A 320 7.00 3.69 -0.17
C ILE A 320 6.71 4.49 1.11
N ALA A 321 5.75 5.42 1.07
CA ALA A 321 5.44 6.34 2.17
C ALA A 321 5.21 5.65 3.52
N ILE A 322 4.41 4.58 3.54
CA ILE A 322 4.05 3.88 4.78
C ILE A 322 5.28 3.19 5.39
N PRO A 323 6.04 2.35 4.65
CA PRO A 323 7.32 1.83 5.13
C PRO A 323 8.31 2.92 5.57
N ALA A 324 8.39 4.04 4.84
CA ALA A 324 9.29 5.13 5.15
C ALA A 324 8.94 5.77 6.49
N VAL A 325 7.67 6.06 6.72
CA VAL A 325 7.19 6.61 7.99
C VAL A 325 7.30 5.59 9.11
N ALA A 326 7.02 4.31 8.86
CA ALA A 326 7.22 3.23 9.84
C ALA A 326 8.68 3.16 10.31
N THR A 327 9.61 3.27 9.37
CA THR A 327 11.04 3.24 9.61
C THR A 327 11.48 4.49 10.36
N LEU A 328 11.04 5.68 9.92
CA LEU A 328 11.32 6.94 10.58
C LEU A 328 10.80 6.96 12.02
N GLN A 329 9.57 6.49 12.25
CA GLN A 329 8.99 6.37 13.58
C GLN A 329 9.74 5.38 14.47
N ALA A 330 10.26 4.27 13.91
CA ALA A 330 11.10 3.32 14.65
C ALA A 330 12.45 3.94 15.05
N PHE A 331 13.10 4.68 14.14
CA PHE A 331 14.34 5.41 14.44
C PHE A 331 14.11 6.51 15.50
N LEU A 332 13.06 7.31 15.34
CA LEU A 332 12.69 8.33 16.31
C LEU A 332 12.34 7.71 17.67
N GLY A 333 11.61 6.60 17.70
CA GLY A 333 11.28 5.89 18.94
C GLY A 333 12.48 5.23 19.63
N ALA A 334 13.55 4.90 18.90
CA ALA A 334 14.80 4.42 19.48
C ALA A 334 15.61 5.56 20.13
N TYR A 335 15.48 6.80 19.62
CA TYR A 335 16.22 7.97 20.11
C TYR A 335 15.44 8.78 21.16
N VAL A 336 14.11 8.78 21.08
CA VAL A 336 13.22 9.47 22.00
C VAL A 336 12.85 8.51 23.13
N LYS A 337 13.36 8.77 24.35
CA LYS A 337 12.90 8.10 25.58
C LYS A 337 11.40 8.30 25.72
N ARG A 338 10.63 7.25 25.45
CA ARG A 338 9.18 7.24 25.69
C ARG A 338 8.99 7.07 27.20
N TYR A 339 8.74 8.17 27.89
CA TYR A 339 8.35 8.13 29.29
C TYR A 339 6.93 7.58 29.38
N ASP A 340 6.67 6.71 30.35
CA ASP A 340 5.29 6.29 30.64
C ASP A 340 4.46 7.55 30.90
N VAL A 341 3.34 7.64 30.20
CA VAL A 341 2.42 8.75 30.38
C VAL A 341 1.84 8.59 31.79
N THR A 342 2.07 9.57 32.66
CA THR A 342 1.44 9.64 33.97
C THR A 342 -0.05 9.38 33.83
N ASP A 343 -0.59 8.45 34.64
CA ASP A 343 -2.01 8.09 34.69
C ASP A 343 -2.87 9.29 35.16
N ASP A 344 -3.03 10.29 34.28
CA ASP A 344 -3.89 11.44 34.48
C ASP A 344 -5.27 11.12 33.88
N PRO A 345 -6.38 11.35 34.62
CA PRO A 345 -7.75 11.19 34.14
C PRO A 345 -8.06 11.91 32.83
N ARG A 346 -7.26 12.90 32.42
CA ARG A 346 -7.41 13.64 31.14
C ARG A 346 -6.80 12.90 29.94
N VAL A 347 -5.85 12.00 30.17
CA VAL A 347 -5.20 11.18 29.12
C VAL A 347 -6.12 10.01 28.74
N HIS A 348 -6.83 9.45 29.71
CA HIS A 348 -7.92 8.54 29.46
C HIS A 348 -9.20 9.35 29.21
N GLY A 349 -9.43 9.76 27.96
CA GLY A 349 -10.71 10.36 27.57
C GLY A 349 -11.86 9.56 28.17
N HIS A 350 -12.79 10.24 28.87
CA HIS A 350 -13.81 9.66 29.77
C HIS A 350 -14.25 8.26 29.34
N ARG A 351 -13.55 7.24 29.86
CA ARG A 351 -14.07 5.88 29.85
C ARG A 351 -15.33 5.97 30.70
N ARG A 352 -16.50 5.85 30.08
CA ARG A 352 -17.79 5.83 30.76
C ARG A 352 -17.67 4.94 31.98
N ARG A 353 -17.66 5.57 33.15
CA ARG A 353 -17.76 4.92 34.45
C ARG A 353 -19.20 4.40 34.51
N GLY A 354 -19.43 3.19 33.98
CA GLY A 354 -20.81 2.72 33.81
C GLY A 354 -21.02 1.40 33.08
N GLU A 355 -20.05 0.49 33.02
CA GLU A 355 -20.41 -0.93 32.87
C GLU A 355 -20.55 -1.51 34.27
N GLY A 356 -21.77 -1.38 34.82
CA GLY A 356 -22.19 -2.30 35.87
C GLY A 356 -22.06 -3.75 35.37
N PRO A 357 -21.98 -4.74 36.27
CA PRO A 357 -21.87 -6.15 35.89
C PRO A 357 -22.84 -6.48 34.76
N GLY A 358 -22.31 -7.01 33.65
CA GLY A 358 -23.09 -7.34 32.45
C GLY A 358 -24.30 -8.21 32.80
N PRO A 359 -25.33 -8.27 31.93
CA PRO A 359 -26.60 -8.94 32.22
C PRO A 359 -26.42 -10.40 32.70
N ILE A 360 -25.39 -11.08 32.21
CA ILE A 360 -25.00 -12.44 32.60
C ILE A 360 -24.48 -12.50 34.05
N THR A 361 -23.71 -11.50 34.47
CA THR A 361 -23.17 -11.39 35.83
C THR A 361 -24.25 -10.99 36.83
N ARG A 362 -25.20 -10.13 36.44
CA ARG A 362 -26.42 -9.83 37.23
C ARG A 362 -27.33 -11.05 37.37
N ALA A 363 -27.52 -11.83 36.30
CA ALA A 363 -28.32 -13.05 36.35
C ALA A 363 -27.71 -14.10 37.29
N ARG A 364 -26.38 -14.28 37.26
CA ARG A 364 -25.65 -15.16 38.19
C ARG A 364 -25.77 -14.71 39.65
N GLN A 365 -25.70 -13.41 39.92
CA GLN A 365 -25.87 -12.88 41.28
C GLN A 365 -27.30 -13.00 41.79
N LEU A 366 -28.31 -12.89 40.92
CA LEU A 366 -29.71 -13.15 41.26
C LEU A 366 -29.98 -14.63 41.54
N TRP A 367 -29.36 -15.53 40.78
CA TRP A 367 -29.46 -16.98 41.02
C TRP A 367 -28.74 -17.42 42.29
N ALA A 368 -27.58 -16.84 42.60
CA ALA A 368 -26.83 -17.13 43.83
C ALA A 368 -27.53 -16.61 45.11
N ARG A 369 -28.53 -15.74 44.98
CA ARG A 369 -29.31 -15.18 46.10
C ARG A 369 -30.64 -15.88 46.35
N ARG A 370 -30.98 -16.97 45.64
CA ARG A 370 -32.15 -17.79 45.99
C ARG A 370 -31.82 -18.69 47.19
N PRO A 371 -32.48 -18.52 48.35
CA PRO A 371 -32.37 -19.46 49.45
C PRO A 371 -33.20 -20.69 49.11
N GLY A 372 -32.54 -21.79 48.74
CA GLY A 372 -33.23 -23.05 48.43
C GLY A 372 -32.54 -23.84 47.32
N ALA A 373 -31.35 -24.36 47.61
CA ALA A 373 -30.80 -25.50 46.90
C ALA A 373 -29.95 -26.28 47.91
N GLU A 374 -30.61 -27.25 48.55
CA GLU A 374 -30.01 -28.26 49.42
C GLU A 374 -28.75 -28.86 48.80
N LYS A 375 -27.67 -28.92 49.60
CA LYS A 375 -26.56 -29.82 49.36
C LYS A 375 -26.98 -31.23 49.80
N PRO A 376 -26.80 -32.28 48.99
CA PRO A 376 -26.87 -33.64 49.50
C PRO A 376 -25.62 -33.91 50.36
N GLY A 377 -25.85 -34.40 51.58
CA GLY A 377 -24.81 -34.62 52.59
C GLY A 377 -23.83 -35.74 52.23
N PRO A 378 -22.61 -35.74 52.81
CA PRO A 378 -21.68 -36.85 52.65
C PRO A 378 -22.07 -38.00 53.59
N GLY A 379 -22.25 -39.18 53.01
CA GLY A 379 -22.52 -40.41 53.73
C GLY A 379 -21.34 -40.86 54.60
N GLY A 380 -21.64 -41.04 55.89
CA GLY A 380 -21.33 -42.18 56.75
C GLY A 380 -19.96 -42.86 56.69
N GLY A 381 -19.28 -42.88 57.85
CA GLY A 381 -18.36 -43.95 58.22
C GLY A 381 -17.28 -43.58 59.24
N GLU A 382 -17.65 -43.42 60.52
CA GLU A 382 -16.71 -43.56 61.65
C GLU A 382 -16.62 -45.03 62.09
N PRO A 383 -15.44 -45.52 62.49
CA PRO A 383 -15.34 -46.66 63.41
C PRO A 383 -15.03 -46.16 64.83
N GLY A 384 -15.92 -46.47 65.77
CA GLY A 384 -15.71 -46.27 67.21
C GLY A 384 -14.83 -47.37 67.81
N GLN A 385 -13.79 -46.95 68.54
CA GLN A 385 -13.37 -47.55 69.81
C GLN A 385 -14.41 -47.09 70.87
N ASP A 386 -14.82 -47.80 71.92
CA ASP A 386 -14.07 -48.67 72.82
C ASP A 386 -15.04 -49.42 73.78
N SER A 387 -14.50 -50.36 74.57
CA SER A 387 -15.02 -50.96 75.83
C SER A 387 -16.03 -52.12 75.80
N SER A 388 -15.53 -53.36 75.91
CA SER A 388 -15.66 -54.28 77.07
C SER A 388 -15.25 -55.71 76.70
#